data_AF-A0A443S9X9-F1
#
_entry.id   AF-A0A443S9X9-F1
#
_cell.length_a   1.000
_cell.length_b   1.000
_cell.length_c   1.000
_cell.angle_alpha   90.00
_cell.angle_beta   90.00
_cell.angle_gamma   90.00
#
_symmetry.space_group_name_H-M   'P 1'
#
loop_
_entity.id
_entity.type
_entity.pdbx_description
1 polymer ?
#
loop_
_entity_poly.entity_id
_entity_poly.type
_entity_poly.pdbx_seq_one_letter_code
_entity_poly.pdbx_strand_id
1 'polypeptide(L)'
;MVDKKVGESYSTIKNSLTTLHGQYEQSKSEKNILRRYNLFKDSRFTTMIKTVIKLDTQYWVLIEIPKQDKQEPANSYVMRCCSVLEKSTNSRIDGKSQTTKQAEDEGKEKERKRLDEMSISEIEEENKQLVNDVFKLIKKYNNLRNVVHELKVAYMDAKLYPFLPRYIMLKDMIKGVLRDPTYVELYHEDLLAGA
;
A
#
# COMPACT_ATOMS: atom_id res chain seq x y z
N MET A 1 1.71 15.83 5.69
CA MET A 1 2.14 14.79 6.66
C MET A 1 1.38 13.46 6.45
N VAL A 2 0.06 13.51 6.27
CA VAL A 2 -0.79 12.32 6.05
C VAL A 2 -0.54 11.69 4.68
N ASP A 3 -0.51 12.51 3.64
CA ASP A 3 -0.05 12.19 2.29
C ASP A 3 1.23 11.35 2.26
N LYS A 4 2.28 11.79 2.97
CA LYS A 4 3.58 11.09 3.04
C LYS A 4 3.43 9.70 3.65
N LYS A 5 2.71 9.57 4.76
CA LYS A 5 2.51 8.29 5.45
C LYS A 5 1.70 7.29 4.66
N VAL A 6 0.60 7.76 4.05
CA VAL A 6 -0.21 6.94 3.16
C VAL A 6 0.62 6.53 1.95
N GLY A 7 1.39 7.46 1.38
CA GLY A 7 2.32 7.21 0.27
C GLY A 7 3.41 6.18 0.59
N GLU A 8 4.01 6.23 1.77
CA GLU A 8 5.01 5.25 2.24
C GLU A 8 4.40 3.84 2.40
N SER A 9 3.24 3.76 3.05
CA SER A 9 2.53 2.49 3.24
C SER A 9 2.07 1.90 1.91
N TYR A 10 1.59 2.76 1.02
CA TYR A 10 1.22 2.40 -0.35
C TYR A 10 2.42 1.88 -1.14
N SER A 11 3.54 2.60 -1.12
CA SER A 11 4.78 2.19 -1.79
C SER A 11 5.31 0.86 -1.25
N THR A 12 5.16 0.63 0.05
CA THR A 12 5.54 -0.65 0.70
C THR A 12 4.75 -1.83 0.13
N ILE A 13 3.41 -1.71 0.05
CA ILE A 13 2.56 -2.75 -0.54
C ILE A 13 2.91 -2.95 -2.01
N LYS A 14 2.96 -1.84 -2.76
CA LYS A 14 3.26 -1.84 -4.19
C LYS A 14 4.58 -2.55 -4.49
N ASN A 15 5.66 -2.19 -3.80
CA ASN A 15 6.97 -2.82 -3.98
C ASN A 15 6.95 -4.31 -3.65
N SER A 16 6.20 -4.72 -2.62
CA SER A 16 6.04 -6.13 -2.26
C SER A 16 5.32 -6.92 -3.35
N LEU A 17 4.25 -6.36 -3.93
CA LEU A 17 3.51 -6.98 -5.03
C LEU A 17 4.33 -7.01 -6.34
N THR A 18 5.08 -5.95 -6.65
CA THR A 18 6.01 -5.94 -7.79
C THR A 18 7.13 -6.95 -7.62
N THR A 19 7.65 -7.10 -6.40
CA THR A 19 8.63 -8.16 -6.08
C THR A 19 8.03 -9.55 -6.27
N LEU A 20 6.79 -9.78 -5.80
CA LEU A 20 6.05 -11.02 -6.03
C LEU A 20 5.93 -11.33 -7.53
N HIS A 21 5.55 -10.33 -8.34
CA HIS A 21 5.45 -10.46 -9.79
C HIS A 21 6.79 -10.85 -10.42
N GLY A 22 7.87 -10.12 -10.12
CA GLY A 22 9.20 -10.43 -10.64
C GLY A 22 9.70 -11.82 -10.25
N GLN A 23 9.48 -12.22 -8.99
CA GLN A 23 9.83 -13.57 -8.50
C GLN A 23 8.99 -14.67 -9.19
N TYR A 24 7.72 -14.41 -9.47
CA TYR A 24 6.86 -15.32 -10.23
C TYR A 24 7.31 -15.47 -11.68
N GLU A 25 7.64 -14.37 -12.38
CA GLU A 25 8.18 -14.43 -13.75
C GLU A 25 9.52 -15.16 -13.78
N GLN A 26 10.42 -14.87 -12.84
CA GLN A 26 11.69 -15.60 -12.71
C GLN A 26 11.47 -17.10 -12.44
N SER A 27 10.42 -17.48 -11.73
CA SER A 27 10.11 -18.90 -11.54
C SER A 27 9.87 -19.63 -12.87
N LYS A 28 9.30 -18.94 -13.87
CA LYS A 28 9.01 -19.50 -15.19
C LYS A 28 10.24 -19.68 -16.08
N SER A 29 11.39 -19.10 -15.75
CA SER A 29 12.60 -19.20 -16.58
C SER A 29 13.44 -20.46 -16.32
N GLU A 30 13.19 -21.19 -15.22
CA GLU A 30 13.89 -22.43 -14.91
C GLU A 30 13.51 -23.54 -15.91
N LYS A 31 14.46 -23.93 -16.77
CA LYS A 31 14.23 -24.88 -17.88
C LYS A 31 14.17 -26.34 -17.44
N ASN A 32 14.81 -26.69 -16.31
CA ASN A 32 14.85 -28.08 -15.86
C ASN A 32 13.58 -28.42 -15.06
N ILE A 33 12.71 -29.29 -15.60
CA ILE A 33 11.40 -29.62 -15.02
C ILE A 33 11.49 -30.27 -13.63
N LEU A 34 12.55 -31.05 -13.35
CA LEU A 34 12.73 -31.71 -12.05
C LEU A 34 13.30 -30.76 -11.00
N ARG A 35 14.26 -29.90 -11.37
CA ARG A 35 14.68 -28.76 -10.52
C ARG A 35 13.54 -27.78 -10.32
N ARG A 36 12.73 -27.54 -11.35
CA ARG A 36 11.47 -26.81 -11.28
C ARG A 36 10.60 -27.49 -10.23
N TYR A 37 10.26 -28.77 -10.33
CA TYR A 37 9.44 -29.46 -9.32
C TYR A 37 10.00 -29.39 -7.89
N ASN A 38 11.32 -29.55 -7.71
CA ASN A 38 11.98 -29.45 -6.39
C ASN A 38 12.08 -28.02 -5.85
N LEU A 39 12.26 -27.01 -6.72
CA LEU A 39 12.23 -25.58 -6.39
C LEU A 39 10.81 -25.01 -6.32
N PHE A 40 9.80 -25.71 -6.85
CA PHE A 40 8.38 -25.34 -6.88
C PHE A 40 7.57 -26.07 -5.82
N LYS A 41 8.21 -26.94 -5.04
CA LYS A 41 7.67 -27.45 -3.78
C LYS A 41 7.10 -26.26 -2.99
N ASP A 42 5.86 -26.39 -2.49
CA ASP A 42 5.12 -25.55 -1.51
C ASP A 42 5.95 -24.37 -0.97
N SER A 43 7.09 -24.67 -0.34
CA SER A 43 8.14 -23.72 0.09
C SER A 43 8.31 -22.43 -0.73
N ARG A 44 8.49 -22.45 -2.06
CA ARG A 44 8.84 -21.22 -2.79
C ARG A 44 7.65 -20.28 -3.01
N PHE A 45 6.52 -20.78 -3.52
CA PHE A 45 5.29 -19.98 -3.63
C PHE A 45 4.74 -19.60 -2.26
N THR A 46 4.86 -20.50 -1.27
CA THR A 46 4.58 -20.16 0.13
C THR A 46 5.48 -19.02 0.62
N THR A 47 6.78 -19.00 0.31
CA THR A 47 7.69 -17.91 0.72
C THR A 47 7.32 -16.59 0.07
N MET A 48 7.03 -16.61 -1.24
CA MET A 48 6.56 -15.45 -1.99
C MET A 48 5.28 -14.87 -1.37
N ILE A 49 4.26 -15.71 -1.17
CA ILE A 49 2.98 -15.30 -0.58
C ILE A 49 3.18 -14.84 0.88
N LYS A 50 3.96 -15.58 1.69
CA LYS A 50 4.27 -15.20 3.08
C LYS A 50 4.90 -13.82 3.20
N THR A 51 5.77 -13.45 2.25
CA THR A 51 6.42 -12.14 2.23
C THR A 51 5.41 -11.01 2.07
N VAL A 52 4.40 -11.21 1.22
CA VAL A 52 3.35 -10.23 0.96
C VAL A 52 2.33 -10.19 2.09
N ILE A 53 1.80 -11.33 2.52
CA ILE A 53 0.75 -11.38 3.56
C ILE A 53 1.28 -10.95 4.93
N LYS A 54 2.60 -11.00 5.16
CA LYS A 54 3.24 -10.46 6.36
C LYS A 54 2.83 -9.01 6.59
N LEU A 55 2.67 -8.23 5.52
CA LEU A 55 2.25 -6.83 5.58
C LEU A 55 0.87 -6.66 6.23
N ASP A 56 -0.07 -7.59 6.00
CA ASP A 56 -1.40 -7.56 6.60
C ASP A 56 -1.45 -8.19 8.01
N THR A 57 -0.45 -9.02 8.37
CA THR A 57 -0.37 -9.60 9.72
C THR A 57 0.39 -8.72 10.71
N GLN A 58 1.22 -7.79 10.23
CA GLN A 58 2.01 -6.89 11.08
C GLN A 58 1.36 -5.51 11.11
N TYR A 59 0.51 -5.28 12.12
CA TYR A 59 -0.24 -4.04 12.36
C TYR A 59 0.61 -2.75 12.37
N TRP A 60 1.94 -2.87 12.55
CA TRP A 60 2.86 -1.72 12.58
C TRP A 60 3.37 -1.30 11.19
N VAL A 61 3.28 -2.19 10.20
CA VAL A 61 3.90 -2.00 8.87
C VAL A 61 2.99 -1.19 7.95
N LEU A 62 1.68 -1.36 8.08
CA LEU A 62 0.68 -0.69 7.28
C LEU A 62 -0.21 0.18 8.16
N ILE A 63 -0.50 1.41 7.70
CA ILE A 63 -1.44 2.27 8.38
C ILE A 63 -2.86 1.70 8.31
N GLU A 64 -3.63 1.88 9.38
CA GLU A 64 -5.05 1.57 9.37
C GLU A 64 -5.83 2.83 9.02
N ILE A 65 -6.55 2.77 7.90
CA ILE A 65 -7.42 3.86 7.46
C ILE A 65 -8.87 3.41 7.68
N PRO A 66 -9.70 4.24 8.32
CA PRO A 66 -11.09 3.88 8.50
C PRO A 66 -11.81 3.76 7.15
N LYS A 67 -12.83 2.89 7.10
CA LYS A 67 -13.69 2.77 5.92
C LYS A 67 -14.56 4.03 5.76
N GLN A 68 -14.79 4.42 4.52
CA GLN A 68 -15.72 5.51 4.18
C GLN A 68 -17.15 5.01 4.31
N ASP A 69 -18.01 5.78 4.98
CA ASP A 69 -19.43 5.46 5.05
C ASP A 69 -20.13 5.80 3.73
N LYS A 70 -21.18 5.05 3.36
CA LYS A 70 -21.87 5.22 2.06
C LYS A 70 -22.44 6.62 1.84
N GLN A 71 -22.79 7.32 2.91
CA GLN A 71 -23.36 8.67 2.89
C GLN A 71 -22.32 9.75 3.19
N GLU A 72 -21.07 9.39 3.48
CA GLU A 72 -20.03 10.33 3.88
C GLU A 72 -19.42 11.04 2.66
N PRO A 73 -19.49 12.39 2.59
CA PRO A 73 -18.85 13.15 1.54
C PRO A 73 -17.33 12.92 1.52
N ALA A 74 -16.71 12.96 0.33
CA ALA A 74 -15.29 12.69 0.16
C ALA A 74 -14.38 13.58 1.01
N ASN A 75 -14.70 14.87 1.12
CA ASN A 75 -13.93 15.82 1.94
C ASN A 75 -13.99 15.44 3.43
N SER A 76 -15.20 15.23 3.97
CA SER A 76 -15.39 14.79 5.35
C SER A 76 -14.64 13.50 5.67
N TYR A 77 -14.65 12.55 4.73
CA TYR A 77 -13.90 11.30 4.84
C TYR A 77 -12.38 11.53 4.92
N VAL A 78 -11.82 12.36 4.04
CA VAL A 78 -10.39 12.70 4.04
C VAL A 78 -10.01 13.37 5.35
N MET A 79 -10.77 14.35 5.82
CA MET A 79 -10.49 15.06 7.07
C MET A 79 -10.52 14.11 8.28
N ARG A 80 -11.45 13.15 8.31
CA ARG A 80 -11.51 12.11 9.34
C ARG A 80 -10.29 11.19 9.31
N CYS A 81 -9.87 10.76 8.12
CA CYS A 81 -8.66 9.97 7.95
C CYS A 81 -7.41 10.73 8.43
N CYS A 82 -7.29 12.01 8.08
CA CYS A 82 -6.20 12.86 8.54
C CYS A 82 -6.15 12.95 10.07
N SER A 83 -7.29 13.23 10.71
CA SER A 83 -7.38 13.32 12.18
C SER A 83 -6.94 12.03 12.89
N VAL A 84 -7.36 10.86 12.38
CA VAL A 84 -6.98 9.56 12.94
C VAL A 84 -5.48 9.31 12.80
N LEU A 85 -4.91 9.62 11.64
CA LEU A 85 -3.50 9.43 11.36
C LEU A 85 -2.63 10.39 12.18
N GLU A 86 -3.05 11.63 12.39
CA GLU A 86 -2.38 12.60 13.25
C GLU A 86 -2.35 12.15 14.72
N LYS A 87 -3.48 11.68 15.27
CA LYS A 87 -3.54 11.13 16.64
C LYS A 87 -2.62 9.93 16.82
N SER A 88 -2.60 9.02 15.85
CA SER A 88 -1.72 7.84 15.84
C SER A 88 -0.24 8.21 15.76
N THR A 89 0.06 9.40 15.22
CA THR A 89 1.41 9.95 15.08
C THR A 89 1.90 10.55 16.39
N ASN A 90 1.08 11.39 17.02
CA ASN A 90 1.46 12.06 18.26
C ASN A 90 1.65 11.09 19.43
N SER A 91 0.89 9.99 19.48
CA SER A 91 1.07 8.94 20.49
C SER A 91 2.40 8.18 20.39
N ARG A 92 3.14 8.27 19.28
CA ARG A 92 4.46 7.62 19.10
C ARG A 92 5.64 8.59 19.25
N ILE A 93 5.39 9.88 19.47
CA ILE A 93 6.40 10.94 19.40
C ILE A 93 6.54 11.63 20.76
N ASP A 94 6.95 10.89 21.77
CA ASP A 94 7.48 11.47 23.01
C ASP A 94 9.02 11.60 22.99
N GLY A 95 9.64 11.49 21.80
CA GLY A 95 11.10 11.46 21.62
C GLY A 95 11.64 12.18 20.38
N LYS A 96 10.96 13.19 19.83
CA LYS A 96 11.50 13.98 18.70
C LYS A 96 12.68 14.85 19.16
N SER A 97 13.82 14.75 18.47
CA SER A 97 14.99 15.61 18.66
C SER A 97 14.64 17.08 18.48
N GLN A 98 15.32 17.96 19.23
CA GLN A 98 15.15 19.42 19.18
C GLN A 98 15.33 19.99 17.76
N THR A 99 16.22 19.37 16.97
CA THR A 99 16.44 19.67 15.54
C THR A 99 15.22 19.39 14.66
N THR A 100 14.44 18.34 14.95
CA THR A 100 13.23 18.00 14.18
C THR A 100 12.11 18.99 14.45
N LYS A 101 12.02 19.53 15.68
CA LYS A 101 11.03 20.55 16.04
C LYS A 101 11.33 21.88 15.32
N GLN A 102 12.60 22.31 15.31
CA GLN A 102 13.02 23.51 14.56
C GLN A 102 12.70 23.41 13.06
N ALA A 103 13.00 22.27 12.42
CA ALA A 103 12.67 22.08 11.01
C ALA A 103 11.16 22.10 10.71
N GLU A 104 10.33 21.58 11.62
CA GLU A 104 8.87 21.65 11.49
C GLU A 104 8.34 23.08 11.65
N ASP A 105 8.91 23.88 12.56
CA ASP A 105 8.48 25.24 12.80
C ASP A 105 8.95 26.21 11.69
N GLU A 106 10.15 26.04 11.16
CA GLU A 106 10.61 26.76 9.95
C GLU A 106 9.74 26.43 8.73
N GLY A 107 9.30 25.18 8.60
CA GLY A 107 8.37 24.76 7.54
C GLY A 107 7.01 25.45 7.66
N LYS A 108 6.45 25.52 8.88
CA LYS A 108 5.18 26.22 9.13
C LYS A 108 5.27 27.71 8.86
N GLU A 109 6.39 28.34 9.22
CA GLU A 109 6.61 29.77 8.99
C GLU A 109 6.69 30.11 7.50
N LYS A 110 7.39 29.29 6.71
CA LYS A 110 7.42 29.42 5.24
C LYS A 110 6.02 29.25 4.64
N GLU A 111 5.26 28.28 5.15
CA GLU A 111 3.90 28.04 4.67
C GLU A 111 2.95 29.19 4.99
N ARG A 112 3.06 29.77 6.19
CA ARG A 112 2.30 30.98 6.56
C ARG A 112 2.57 32.13 5.60
N LYS A 113 3.85 32.40 5.30
CA LYS A 113 4.23 33.48 4.37
C LYS A 113 3.68 33.25 2.95
N ARG A 114 3.71 32.00 2.47
CA ARG A 114 3.11 31.64 1.17
C ARG A 114 1.60 31.90 1.16
N LEU A 115 0.91 31.54 2.23
CA LEU A 115 -0.53 31.74 2.35
C LEU A 115 -0.91 33.23 2.45
N ASP A 116 -0.07 34.05 3.08
CA ASP A 116 -0.27 35.51 3.15
C ASP A 116 -0.16 36.20 1.77
N GLU A 117 0.58 35.59 0.83
CA GLU A 117 0.75 36.06 -0.55
C GLU A 117 -0.37 35.57 -1.50
N MET A 118 -1.20 34.61 -1.07
CA MET A 118 -2.27 34.03 -1.88
C MET A 118 -3.63 34.64 -1.57
N SER A 119 -4.49 34.73 -2.59
CA SER A 119 -5.89 35.08 -2.39
C SER A 119 -6.69 33.92 -1.77
N ILE A 120 -7.81 34.25 -1.12
CA ILE A 120 -8.74 33.26 -0.54
C ILE A 120 -9.20 32.26 -1.60
N SER A 121 -9.50 32.73 -2.83
CA SER A 121 -9.95 31.87 -3.92
C SER A 121 -8.88 30.87 -4.36
N GLU A 122 -7.61 31.27 -4.39
CA GLU A 122 -6.51 30.37 -4.74
C GLU A 122 -6.29 29.32 -3.64
N ILE A 123 -6.40 29.72 -2.37
CA ILE A 123 -6.30 28.82 -1.22
C ILE A 123 -7.44 27.78 -1.25
N GLU A 124 -8.68 28.19 -1.58
CA GLU A 124 -9.82 27.28 -1.67
C GLU A 124 -9.66 26.26 -2.80
N GLU A 125 -9.19 26.67 -3.98
CA GLU A 125 -8.97 25.75 -5.10
C GLU A 125 -7.79 24.80 -4.81
N GLU A 126 -6.70 25.30 -4.22
CA GLU A 126 -5.58 24.43 -3.78
C GLU A 126 -6.07 23.40 -2.76
N ASN A 127 -6.84 23.81 -1.74
CA ASN A 127 -7.39 22.89 -0.74
C ASN A 127 -8.27 21.82 -1.37
N LYS A 128 -9.12 22.19 -2.32
CA LYS A 128 -9.97 21.23 -3.05
C LYS A 128 -9.13 20.24 -3.84
N GLN A 129 -8.08 20.70 -4.52
CA GLN A 129 -7.15 19.83 -5.24
C GLN A 129 -6.44 18.86 -4.28
N LEU A 130 -5.91 19.36 -3.16
CA LEU A 130 -5.24 18.55 -2.14
C LEU A 130 -6.17 17.48 -1.56
N VAL A 131 -7.42 17.84 -1.23
CA VAL A 131 -8.42 16.88 -0.73
C VAL A 131 -8.67 15.78 -1.77
N ASN A 132 -8.82 16.14 -3.04
CA ASN A 132 -9.03 15.17 -4.11
C ASN A 132 -7.84 14.22 -4.29
N ASP A 133 -6.62 14.74 -4.22
CA ASP A 133 -5.40 13.94 -4.40
C ASP A 133 -5.18 12.99 -3.21
N VAL A 134 -5.39 13.46 -1.99
CA VAL A 134 -5.36 12.61 -0.80
C VAL A 134 -6.45 11.55 -0.85
N PHE A 135 -7.67 11.90 -1.29
CA PHE A 135 -8.75 10.93 -1.46
C PHE A 135 -8.38 9.82 -2.44
N LYS A 136 -7.87 10.17 -3.63
CA LYS A 136 -7.40 9.21 -4.65
C LYS A 136 -6.31 8.31 -4.08
N LEU A 137 -5.32 8.87 -3.39
CA LEU A 137 -4.22 8.12 -2.77
C LEU A 137 -4.74 7.13 -1.72
N ILE A 138 -5.65 7.55 -0.84
CA ILE A 138 -6.29 6.68 0.15
C ILE A 138 -7.05 5.54 -0.53
N LYS A 139 -7.78 5.81 -1.62
CA LYS A 139 -8.48 4.78 -2.38
C LYS A 139 -7.52 3.77 -3.02
N LYS A 140 -6.48 4.24 -3.72
CA LYS A 140 -5.43 3.37 -4.30
C LYS A 140 -4.78 2.49 -3.23
N TYR A 141 -4.44 3.07 -2.09
CA TYR A 141 -3.89 2.36 -0.94
C TYR A 141 -4.84 1.27 -0.41
N ASN A 142 -6.11 1.61 -0.15
CA ASN A 142 -7.08 0.67 0.39
C ASN A 142 -7.36 -0.48 -0.58
N ASN A 143 -7.43 -0.21 -1.89
CA ASN A 143 -7.63 -1.26 -2.89
C ASN A 143 -6.45 -2.24 -2.90
N LEU A 144 -5.20 -1.74 -2.89
CA LEU A 144 -4.02 -2.61 -2.78
C LEU A 144 -3.99 -3.40 -1.47
N ARG A 145 -4.34 -2.77 -0.36
CA ARG A 145 -4.43 -3.43 0.95
C ARG A 145 -5.47 -4.56 0.91
N ASN A 146 -6.58 -4.37 0.20
CA ASN A 146 -7.57 -5.40 -0.01
C ASN A 146 -7.03 -6.58 -0.80
N VAL A 147 -6.27 -6.36 -1.88
CA VAL A 147 -5.59 -7.44 -2.63
C VAL A 147 -4.68 -8.28 -1.72
N VAL A 148 -3.89 -7.62 -0.87
CA VAL A 148 -3.03 -8.32 0.11
C VAL A 148 -3.87 -9.12 1.11
N HIS A 149 -4.97 -8.54 1.60
CA HIS A 149 -5.85 -9.18 2.55
C HIS A 149 -6.54 -10.42 1.97
N GLU A 150 -7.07 -10.34 0.75
CA GLU A 150 -7.66 -11.46 0.04
C GLU A 150 -6.64 -12.57 -0.21
N LEU A 151 -5.42 -12.22 -0.62
CA LEU A 151 -4.31 -13.16 -0.76
C LEU A 151 -4.03 -13.90 0.56
N LYS A 152 -4.04 -13.20 1.69
CA LYS A 152 -3.86 -13.80 3.02
C LYS A 152 -5.00 -14.75 3.37
N VAL A 153 -6.26 -14.34 3.18
CA VAL A 153 -7.43 -15.17 3.48
C VAL A 153 -7.36 -16.46 2.67
N ALA A 154 -7.13 -16.35 1.36
CA ALA A 154 -6.96 -17.50 0.47
C ALA A 154 -5.78 -18.39 0.90
N TYR A 155 -4.64 -17.79 1.24
CA TYR A 155 -3.47 -18.54 1.70
C TYR A 155 -3.72 -19.31 3.00
N MET A 156 -4.46 -18.73 3.94
CA MET A 156 -4.81 -19.39 5.20
C MET A 156 -5.72 -20.59 4.97
N ASP A 157 -6.66 -20.51 4.02
CA ASP A 157 -7.51 -21.63 3.63
C ASP A 157 -6.72 -22.77 2.96
N ALA A 158 -5.79 -22.43 2.05
CA ALA A 158 -4.96 -23.42 1.37
C ALA A 158 -4.06 -24.27 2.30
N LYS A 159 -3.80 -23.82 3.53
CA LYS A 159 -3.03 -24.60 4.52
C LYS A 159 -3.71 -25.91 4.92
N LEU A 160 -5.02 -26.02 4.74
CA LEU A 160 -5.76 -27.24 5.06
C LEU A 160 -5.50 -28.37 4.05
N TYR A 161 -5.02 -28.03 2.85
CA TYR A 161 -4.91 -28.99 1.74
C TYR A 161 -3.54 -29.67 1.69
N PRO A 162 -3.44 -30.92 1.24
CA PRO A 162 -2.15 -31.60 1.00
C PRO A 162 -1.29 -30.90 -0.07
N PHE A 163 -0.01 -31.30 -0.13
CA PHE A 163 1.03 -30.66 -0.95
C PHE A 163 0.64 -30.40 -2.43
N LEU A 164 0.12 -31.41 -3.14
CA LEU A 164 -0.17 -31.31 -4.58
C LEU A 164 -1.32 -30.34 -4.88
N PRO A 165 -2.52 -30.47 -4.27
CA PRO A 165 -3.59 -29.48 -4.43
C PRO A 165 -3.16 -28.08 -3.98
N ARG A 166 -2.47 -28.00 -2.84
CA ARG A 166 -1.99 -26.72 -2.30
C ARG A 166 -1.09 -26.00 -3.29
N TYR A 167 -0.19 -26.70 -3.95
CA TYR A 167 0.69 -26.10 -4.96
C TYR A 167 -0.10 -25.41 -6.10
N ILE A 168 -1.14 -26.05 -6.61
CA ILE A 168 -2.00 -25.49 -7.66
C ILE A 168 -2.68 -24.22 -7.14
N MET A 169 -3.26 -24.28 -5.94
CA MET A 169 -3.91 -23.14 -5.30
C MET A 169 -2.94 -21.96 -5.09
N LEU A 170 -1.74 -22.20 -4.55
CA LEU A 170 -0.74 -21.14 -4.34
C LEU A 170 -0.33 -20.47 -5.64
N LYS A 171 -0.14 -21.26 -6.71
CA LYS A 171 0.18 -20.73 -8.03
C LYS A 171 -0.97 -19.87 -8.56
N ASP A 172 -2.21 -20.31 -8.41
CA ASP A 172 -3.38 -19.59 -8.89
C ASP A 172 -3.69 -18.34 -8.07
N MET A 173 -3.39 -18.33 -6.77
CA MET A 173 -3.43 -17.12 -5.94
C MET A 173 -2.47 -16.05 -6.47
N ILE A 174 -1.22 -16.42 -6.77
CA ILE A 174 -0.24 -15.48 -7.32
C ILE A 174 -0.74 -14.93 -8.65
N LYS A 175 -1.22 -15.80 -9.56
CA LYS A 175 -1.83 -15.33 -10.82
C LYS A 175 -3.05 -14.44 -10.58
N GLY A 176 -3.84 -14.71 -9.55
CA GLY A 176 -4.99 -13.90 -9.16
C GLY A 176 -4.57 -12.48 -8.86
N VAL A 177 -3.54 -12.31 -8.01
CA VAL A 177 -2.93 -10.99 -7.73
C VAL A 177 -2.44 -10.31 -9.00
N LEU A 178 -1.75 -11.05 -9.88
CA LEU A 178 -1.20 -10.48 -11.12
C LEU A 178 -2.26 -10.12 -12.17
N ARG A 179 -3.48 -10.62 -12.01
CA ARG A 179 -4.63 -10.32 -12.87
C ARG A 179 -5.62 -9.36 -12.20
N ASP A 180 -5.38 -9.02 -10.94
CA ASP A 180 -6.25 -8.09 -10.22
C ASP A 180 -6.21 -6.73 -10.92
N PRO A 181 -7.37 -6.15 -11.29
CA PRO A 181 -7.42 -4.88 -12.00
C PRO A 181 -6.64 -3.78 -11.27
N THR A 182 -6.71 -3.74 -9.93
CA THR A 182 -5.98 -2.78 -9.11
C THR A 182 -4.49 -2.91 -9.31
N TYR A 183 -3.95 -4.13 -9.32
CA TYR A 183 -2.52 -4.34 -9.50
C TYR A 183 -2.07 -4.10 -10.95
N VAL A 184 -2.88 -4.52 -11.92
CA VAL A 184 -2.61 -4.37 -13.35
C VAL A 184 -2.53 -2.89 -13.74
N GLU A 185 -3.48 -2.07 -13.30
CA GLU A 185 -3.46 -0.61 -13.52
C GLU A 185 -2.15 0.01 -13.02
N LEU A 186 -1.72 -0.37 -11.82
CA LEU A 186 -0.48 0.14 -11.23
C LEU A 186 0.78 -0.30 -11.96
N TYR A 187 0.82 -1.56 -12.39
CA TYR A 187 1.94 -2.06 -13.17
C TYR A 187 2.05 -1.34 -14.52
N HIS A 188 0.92 -1.00 -15.15
CA HIS A 188 0.90 -0.20 -16.37
C HIS A 188 1.27 1.26 -16.13
N GLU A 189 0.80 1.89 -15.05
CA GLU A 189 1.21 3.25 -14.66
C GLU A 189 2.76 3.33 -14.52
N ASP A 190 3.39 2.32 -13.92
CA ASP A 190 4.85 2.27 -13.74
C ASP A 190 5.63 2.07 -15.04
N LEU A 191 5.12 1.21 -15.93
CA LEU A 191 5.73 1.02 -17.25
C LEU A 191 5.70 2.30 -18.07
N LEU A 192 4.63 3.09 -17.95
CA LEU A 192 4.49 4.37 -18.65
C LEU A 192 5.31 5.49 -18.00
N ALA A 193 5.53 5.45 -16.68
CA ALA A 193 6.34 6.44 -15.97
C ALA A 193 7.86 6.20 -16.08
N GLY A 194 8.28 4.97 -16.43
CA GLY A 194 9.68 4.59 -16.63
C GLY A 194 10.14 4.56 -18.09
N ALA A 195 9.29 4.94 -19.05
CA ALA A 195 9.58 5.07 -20.48
C ALA A 195 9.66 6.54 -20.89
#